data_AF-A0A0F3KY62-F1
#
_entry.id   AF-A0A0F3KY62-F1
#
_cell.length_a   1.000
_cell.length_b   1.000
_cell.length_c   1.000
_cell.angle_alpha   90.00
_cell.angle_beta   90.00
_cell.angle_gamma   90.00
#
_symmetry.space_group_name_H-M   'P 1'
#
loop_
_entity.id
_entity.type
_entity.pdbx_description
1 polymer ?
#
loop_
_entity_poly.entity_id
_entity_poly.type
_entity_poly.pdbx_seq_one_letter_code
_entity_poly.pdbx_strand_id
1 'polypeptide(L)'
;MLAIMLLAGMEGQWTGTLASGDALVRTSITRRGDALRMAIGEPHKCHIPAEVLVEDGNETRLTFNPPPNGGPFCQGLYPGEMRMARAGGGVRVTFVRAGRTWEGVLSATPGP
;
A
#
# COMPACT_ATOMS: atom_id res chain seq x y z
N MET A 1 -0.36 35.41 8.68
CA MET A 1 -0.12 34.56 7.49
C MET A 1 0.00 33.13 8.02
N LEU A 2 -1.10 32.37 8.00
CA LEU A 2 -1.18 31.04 8.62
C LEU A 2 -0.71 30.02 7.58
N ALA A 3 0.45 29.41 7.81
CA ALA A 3 0.88 28.27 7.01
C ALA A 3 0.01 27.07 7.38
N ILE A 4 -1.00 26.78 6.56
CA ILE A 4 -1.77 25.56 6.65
C ILE A 4 -0.81 24.42 6.25
N MET A 5 -0.21 23.75 7.23
CA MET A 5 0.44 22.46 7.01
C MET A 5 -0.64 21.40 6.76
N LEU A 6 -1.19 21.35 5.55
CA LEU A 6 -1.89 20.15 5.07
C LEU A 6 -0.82 19.22 4.48
N LEU A 7 -0.16 18.45 5.34
CA LEU A 7 0.62 17.29 4.91
C LEU A 7 -0.04 15.98 5.37
N ALA A 8 -1.37 16.00 5.51
CA ALA A 8 -2.19 14.80 5.52
C ALA A 8 -2.79 14.59 4.12
N GLY A 9 -2.76 13.36 3.62
CA GLY A 9 -3.39 12.96 2.37
C GLY A 9 -2.41 12.86 1.20
N MET A 10 -1.63 11.77 1.15
CA MET A 10 -1.07 11.33 -0.12
C MET A 10 -2.18 10.68 -0.95
N GLU A 11 -2.81 11.45 -1.84
CA GLU A 11 -3.71 10.90 -2.85
C GLU A 11 -2.94 10.50 -4.11
N GLY A 12 -3.41 9.46 -4.78
CA GLY A 12 -2.80 9.05 -6.03
C GLY A 12 -2.91 7.56 -6.33
N GLN A 13 -2.23 7.20 -7.40
CA GLN A 13 -2.06 5.83 -7.83
C GLN A 13 -0.57 5.53 -7.97
N TRP A 14 -0.15 4.39 -7.45
CA TRP A 14 1.23 3.94 -7.55
C TRP A 14 1.29 2.50 -8.03
N THR A 15 2.28 2.19 -8.85
CA THR A 15 2.48 0.84 -9.39
C THR A 15 3.94 0.45 -9.33
N GLY A 16 4.21 -0.82 -9.07
CA GLY A 16 5.57 -1.35 -9.02
C GLY A 16 5.59 -2.80 -8.59
N THR A 17 6.74 -3.23 -8.08
CA THR A 17 6.94 -4.60 -7.59
C THR A 17 7.35 -4.56 -6.13
N LEU A 18 6.72 -5.40 -5.32
CA LEU A 18 7.16 -5.68 -3.95
C LEU A 18 7.89 -7.01 -3.93
N ALA A 19 8.96 -7.08 -3.15
CA ALA A 19 9.83 -8.23 -3.04
C ALA A 19 9.86 -8.77 -1.61
N SER A 20 10.06 -10.08 -1.50
CA SER A 20 10.41 -10.74 -0.24
C SER A 20 11.37 -11.88 -0.55
N GLY A 21 12.67 -11.72 -0.25
CA GLY A 21 13.70 -12.63 -0.78
C GLY A 21 13.60 -12.72 -2.32
N ASP A 22 13.52 -13.93 -2.87
CA ASP A 22 13.40 -14.16 -4.31
C ASP A 22 11.97 -14.04 -4.87
N ALA A 23 10.96 -13.82 -4.00
CA ALA A 23 9.57 -13.69 -4.42
C ALA A 23 9.25 -12.24 -4.82
N LEU A 24 8.54 -12.08 -5.95
CA LEU A 24 8.15 -10.79 -6.50
C LEU A 24 6.64 -10.75 -6.77
N VAL A 25 5.99 -9.64 -6.43
CA VAL A 25 4.58 -9.39 -6.76
C VAL A 25 4.37 -8.01 -7.35
N ARG A 26 3.74 -7.96 -8.54
CA ARG A 26 3.29 -6.69 -9.11
C ARG A 26 2.17 -6.14 -8.23
N THR A 27 2.32 -4.90 -7.81
CA THR A 27 1.42 -4.23 -6.87
C THR A 27 0.99 -2.89 -7.44
N SER A 28 -0.31 -2.61 -7.31
CA SER A 28 -0.90 -1.30 -7.57
C SER A 28 -1.58 -0.82 -6.30
N ILE A 29 -1.39 0.43 -5.92
CA ILE A 29 -2.06 1.07 -4.79
C ILE A 29 -2.82 2.28 -5.32
N THR A 30 -4.06 2.44 -4.88
CA THR A 30 -4.86 3.65 -5.10
C THR A 30 -5.33 4.18 -3.77
N ARG A 31 -5.06 5.46 -3.49
CA ARG A 31 -5.58 6.18 -2.32
C ARG A 31 -6.45 7.34 -2.78
N ARG A 32 -7.67 7.42 -2.24
CA ARG A 32 -8.63 8.53 -2.43
C ARG A 32 -9.23 8.86 -1.06
N GLY A 33 -8.90 10.02 -0.51
CA GLY A 33 -9.15 10.36 0.89
C GLY A 33 -8.59 9.31 1.84
N ASP A 34 -9.46 8.80 2.72
CA ASP A 34 -9.14 7.76 3.71
C ASP A 34 -9.25 6.33 3.16
N ALA A 35 -9.80 6.17 1.95
CA ALA A 35 -9.92 4.87 1.31
C ALA A 35 -8.63 4.52 0.57
N LEU A 36 -8.00 3.41 0.98
CA LEU A 36 -6.89 2.82 0.26
C LEU A 36 -7.25 1.42 -0.25
N ARG A 37 -6.88 1.14 -1.50
CA ARG A 37 -6.97 -0.20 -2.08
C ARG A 37 -5.61 -0.62 -2.63
N MET A 38 -5.15 -1.78 -2.20
CA MET A 38 -4.03 -2.47 -2.82
C MET A 38 -4.55 -3.55 -3.77
N ALA A 39 -3.95 -3.67 -4.93
CA ALA A 39 -4.18 -4.73 -5.90
C ALA A 39 -2.88 -5.48 -6.15
N ILE A 40 -2.92 -6.80 -6.05
CA ILE A 40 -1.81 -7.69 -6.41
C ILE A 40 -2.13 -8.34 -7.76
N GLY A 41 -1.20 -8.22 -8.70
CA GLY A 41 -1.32 -8.80 -10.03
C GLY A 41 -1.24 -10.34 -10.04
N GLU A 42 -1.09 -10.90 -11.23
CA GLU A 42 -0.87 -12.34 -11.42
C GLU A 42 0.39 -12.83 -10.66
N PRO A 43 0.37 -14.05 -10.09
CA PRO A 43 -0.71 -15.06 -10.14
C PRO A 43 -1.78 -14.90 -9.05
N HIS A 44 -1.70 -13.87 -8.20
CA HIS A 44 -2.55 -13.76 -7.00
C HIS A 44 -3.87 -13.05 -7.26
N LYS A 45 -3.92 -12.12 -8.24
CA LYS A 45 -5.13 -11.44 -8.76
C LYS A 45 -6.13 -11.08 -7.66
N CYS A 46 -5.73 -10.22 -6.74
CA CYS A 46 -6.63 -9.84 -5.65
C CYS A 46 -6.55 -8.38 -5.27
N HIS A 47 -7.61 -7.96 -4.58
CA HIS A 47 -7.76 -6.61 -4.09
C HIS A 47 -7.99 -6.67 -2.58
N ILE A 48 -7.21 -5.89 -1.84
CA ILE A 48 -7.37 -5.78 -0.39
C ILE A 48 -7.60 -4.30 -0.02
N PRO A 49 -8.71 -3.99 0.66
CA PRO A 49 -8.92 -2.67 1.21
C PRO A 49 -8.01 -2.45 2.42
N ALA A 50 -7.62 -1.21 2.64
CA ALA A 50 -6.88 -0.79 3.82
C ALA A 50 -7.40 0.55 4.33
N GLU A 51 -7.32 0.73 5.65
CA GLU A 51 -7.73 1.94 6.36
C GLU A 51 -6.53 2.56 7.07
N VAL A 52 -6.50 3.89 7.10
CA VAL A 52 -5.43 4.64 7.78
C VAL A 52 -5.59 4.50 9.29
N LEU A 53 -4.55 4.02 9.96
CA LEU A 53 -4.47 3.99 11.43
C LEU A 53 -3.80 5.26 11.97
N VAL A 54 -2.68 5.64 11.36
CA VAL A 54 -1.85 6.77 11.79
C VAL A 54 -1.24 7.43 10.56
N GLU A 55 -1.18 8.76 10.57
CA GLU A 55 -0.46 9.55 9.57
C GLU A 55 0.33 10.65 10.27
N ASP A 56 1.66 10.65 10.11
CA ASP A 56 2.57 11.54 10.83
C ASP A 56 3.48 12.39 9.93
N GLY A 57 3.08 12.59 8.67
CA GLY A 57 3.79 13.40 7.67
C GLY A 57 5.00 12.70 7.02
N ASN A 58 5.60 11.74 7.72
CA ASN A 58 6.72 10.92 7.23
C ASN A 58 6.24 9.53 6.77
N GLU A 59 5.34 8.93 7.53
CA GLU A 59 4.77 7.61 7.27
C GLU A 59 3.24 7.64 7.45
N THR A 60 2.57 6.82 6.65
CA THR A 60 1.18 6.42 6.86
C THR A 60 1.20 4.95 7.26
N ARG A 61 0.64 4.63 8.43
CA ARG A 61 0.37 3.26 8.88
C ARG A 61 -1.07 2.91 8.58
N LEU A 62 -1.29 1.75 7.99
CA LEU A 62 -2.59 1.28 7.60
C LEU A 62 -2.83 -0.14 8.11
N THR A 63 -4.09 -0.49 8.34
CA THR A 63 -4.51 -1.86 8.58
C THR A 63 -5.20 -2.41 7.34
N PHE A 64 -4.90 -3.66 6.99
CA PHE A 64 -5.65 -4.38 5.98
C PHE A 64 -7.00 -4.82 6.53
N ASN A 65 -8.04 -4.62 5.73
CA ASN A 65 -9.37 -5.17 5.97
C ASN A 65 -9.50 -6.55 5.32
N PRO A 66 -10.49 -7.36 5.74
CA PRO A 66 -10.78 -8.63 5.08
C PRO A 66 -10.93 -8.44 3.56
N PRO A 67 -10.17 -9.19 2.74
CA PRO A 67 -10.25 -9.03 1.29
C PRO A 67 -11.62 -9.49 0.79
N PRO A 68 -12.34 -8.70 -0.03
CA PRO A 68 -13.61 -9.12 -0.63
C PRO A 68 -13.43 -10.24 -1.66
N ASN A 69 -12.23 -10.38 -2.22
CA ASN A 69 -11.85 -11.42 -3.16
C ASN A 69 -10.35 -11.77 -3.05
N GLY A 70 -9.97 -12.95 -3.53
CA GLY A 70 -8.57 -13.35 -3.63
C GLY A 70 -8.27 -14.68 -2.94
N GLY A 71 -7.22 -15.34 -3.43
CA GLY A 71 -6.76 -16.63 -2.89
C GLY A 71 -6.00 -16.52 -1.56
N PRO A 72 -5.30 -17.60 -1.15
CA PRO A 72 -4.57 -17.67 0.11
C PRO A 72 -3.50 -16.58 0.32
N PHE A 73 -3.05 -15.94 -0.77
CA PHE A 73 -2.16 -14.79 -0.67
C PHE A 73 -2.82 -13.66 0.13
N CYS A 74 -4.03 -13.30 -0.24
CA CYS A 74 -4.68 -12.06 0.20
C CYS A 74 -5.37 -12.26 1.54
N GLN A 75 -5.90 -13.47 1.78
CA GLN A 75 -6.34 -13.88 3.10
C GLN A 75 -5.22 -13.76 4.14
N GLY A 76 -3.99 -14.13 3.77
CA GLY A 76 -2.84 -14.02 4.66
C GLY A 76 -2.34 -12.60 4.93
N LEU A 77 -2.89 -11.58 4.28
CA LEU A 77 -2.60 -10.18 4.59
C LEU A 77 -3.49 -9.65 5.72
N TYR A 78 -4.62 -10.28 6.01
CA TYR A 78 -5.50 -9.93 7.12
C TYR A 78 -5.28 -10.89 8.31
N PRO A 79 -5.30 -10.41 9.57
CA PRO A 79 -5.20 -9.02 10.00
C PRO A 79 -3.73 -8.58 9.99
N GLY A 80 -3.37 -7.67 9.09
CA GLY A 80 -1.99 -7.23 8.91
C GLY A 80 -1.91 -5.72 8.73
N GLU A 81 -0.71 -5.19 8.86
CA GLU A 81 -0.45 -3.76 8.70
C GLU A 81 0.44 -3.50 7.49
N MET A 82 0.26 -2.31 6.92
CA MET A 82 1.10 -1.76 5.87
C MET A 82 1.65 -0.40 6.32
N ARG A 83 2.91 -0.15 5.97
CA ARG A 83 3.55 1.16 6.07
C ARG A 83 3.74 1.73 4.68
N MET A 84 3.41 2.99 4.52
CA MET A 84 3.62 3.76 3.30
C MET A 84 4.36 5.05 3.62
N ALA A 85 5.46 5.31 2.94
CA ALA A 85 6.23 6.55 3.08
C ALA A 85 6.52 7.14 1.70
N ARG A 86 6.68 8.47 1.61
CA ARG A 86 7.09 9.11 0.35
C ARG A 86 8.51 8.64 -0.02
N ALA A 87 8.73 8.34 -1.29
CA ALA A 87 10.06 8.00 -1.83
C ALA A 87 10.19 8.56 -3.24
N GLY A 88 11.25 9.33 -3.53
CA GLY A 88 11.40 10.15 -4.75
C GLY A 88 10.62 9.69 -5.99
N GLY A 89 9.54 10.42 -6.32
CA GLY A 89 8.65 10.12 -7.46
C GLY A 89 7.54 9.10 -7.19
N GLY A 90 7.37 8.62 -5.97
CA GLY A 90 6.42 7.57 -5.61
C GLY A 90 6.31 7.32 -4.10
N VAL A 91 6.07 6.06 -3.73
CA VAL A 91 5.89 5.61 -2.35
C VAL A 91 6.70 4.34 -2.07
N ARG A 92 7.39 4.31 -0.94
CA ARG A 92 7.91 3.08 -0.34
C ARG A 92 6.79 2.39 0.40
N VAL A 93 6.66 1.08 0.19
CA VAL A 93 5.63 0.25 0.83
C VAL A 93 6.33 -0.89 1.55
N THR A 94 5.86 -1.19 2.77
CA THR A 94 6.33 -2.34 3.54
C THR A 94 5.16 -3.00 4.27
N PHE A 95 5.09 -4.33 4.27
CA PHE A 95 4.18 -5.10 5.12
C PHE A 95 4.77 -6.46 5.50
N VAL A 96 4.18 -7.13 6.49
CA VAL A 96 4.57 -8.49 6.87
C VAL A 96 3.44 -9.46 6.53
N ARG A 97 3.79 -10.58 5.87
CA ARG A 97 2.87 -11.67 5.55
C ARG A 97 3.53 -13.00 5.86
N ALA A 98 2.87 -13.83 6.68
CA ALA A 98 3.37 -15.15 7.08
C ALA A 98 4.83 -15.10 7.57
N GLY A 99 5.15 -14.11 8.42
CA GLY A 99 6.49 -13.91 8.99
C GLY A 99 7.53 -13.34 8.01
N ARG A 100 7.15 -13.02 6.77
CA ARG A 100 8.06 -12.46 5.77
C ARG A 100 7.76 -10.99 5.52
N THR A 101 8.80 -10.17 5.53
CA THR A 101 8.72 -8.77 5.10
C THR A 101 8.62 -8.69 3.59
N TRP A 102 7.67 -7.92 3.10
CA TRP A 102 7.50 -7.52 1.71
C TRP A 102 7.73 -6.04 1.60
N GLU A 103 8.57 -5.62 0.66
CA GLU A 103 8.89 -4.21 0.49
C GLU A 103 9.23 -3.82 -0.95
N GLY A 104 9.11 -2.53 -1.26
CA GLY A 104 9.50 -1.97 -2.55
C GLY A 104 9.11 -0.50 -2.68
N VAL A 105 9.57 0.12 -3.76
CA VAL A 105 9.18 1.48 -4.15
C VAL A 105 8.24 1.38 -5.35
N LEU A 106 7.04 1.95 -5.21
CA LEU A 106 6.05 2.04 -6.26
C LEU A 106 6.10 3.45 -6.86
N SER A 107 6.22 3.54 -8.17
CA SER A 107 6.26 4.82 -8.88
C SER A 107 4.86 5.40 -9.00
N ALA A 108 4.73 6.73 -8.88
CA ALA A 108 3.48 7.40 -9.16
C ALA A 108 3.08 7.15 -10.62
N THR A 109 1.85 6.69 -10.82
CA THR A 109 1.25 6.59 -12.15
C THR A 109 0.47 7.87 -12.38
N PRO A 110 0.62 8.55 -13.52
CA PRO A 110 -0.33 9.59 -13.91
C PRO A 110 -1.74 9.00 -13.83
N GLY A 111 -2.64 9.68 -13.12
CA GLY A 111 -4.05 9.33 -13.19
C GLY A 111 -4.54 9.46 -14.65
N PRO A 112 -5.62 8.76 -15.03
CA PRO A 112 -6.28 9.02 -16.30
C PRO A 112 -6.71 10.49 -16.42
#